data_AF-X1HSR9-F1
#
_entry.id   AF-X1HSR9-F1
#
_cell.length_a   1.000
_cell.length_b   1.000
_cell.length_c   1.000
_cell.angle_alpha   90.00
_cell.angle_beta   90.00
_cell.angle_gamma   90.00
#
_symmetry.space_group_name_H-M   'P 1'
#
loop_
_entity.id
_entity.type
_entity.pdbx_description
1 polymer ?
#
loop_
_entity_poly.entity_id
_entity_poly.type
_entity_poly.pdbx_seq_one_letter_code
_entity_poly.pdbx_strand_id
1 'polypeptide(L)' 'MKNDSSLLEVNDLKAYFYLDEGVLKAVDGVSFKVRKEKVLGLVGESG' A
#
# COMPACT_ATOMS: atom_id res chain seq x y z
N MET A 1 28.92 -2.67 -5.43
CA MET A 1 27.80 -3.00 -4.53
C MET A 1 26.53 -2.43 -5.17
N LYS A 2 25.58 -3.27 -5.62
CA LYS A 2 24.33 -2.78 -6.19
C LYS A 2 23.54 -2.12 -5.07
N ASN A 3 23.21 -0.83 -5.22
CA ASN A 3 22.28 -0.14 -4.33
C ASN A 3 21.00 -0.98 -4.22
N ASP A 4 20.78 -1.58 -3.05
CA ASP A 4 19.49 -2.15 -2.64
C ASP A 4 18.53 -1.01 -2.28
N SER A 5 18.48 0.00 -3.16
CA SER A 5 17.69 1.21 -2.96
C SER A 5 16.24 0.86 -3.27
N SER A 6 15.38 1.00 -2.26
CA SER A 6 13.93 1.01 -2.46
C SER A 6 13.58 2.08 -3.50
N LEU A 7 12.85 1.71 -4.54
CA LEU A 7 12.33 2.64 -5.54
C LEU A 7 11.07 3.35 -5.03
N LEU A 8 10.22 2.62 -4.31
CA LEU A 8 9.03 3.16 -3.64
C LEU A 8 9.03 2.66 -2.20
N GLU A 9 8.73 3.55 -1.27
CA GLU A 9 8.50 3.21 0.13
C GLU A 9 7.17 3.84 0.55
N VAL A 10 6.25 2.98 0.97
CA VAL A 10 4.93 3.35 1.49
C VAL A 10 4.93 3.03 2.98
N ASN A 11 4.60 4.03 3.80
CA ASN A 11 4.58 3.92 5.25
C ASN A 11 3.21 4.35 5.77
N ASP A 12 2.59 3.49 6.58
CA ASP A 12 1.30 3.72 7.26
C ASP A 12 0.20 4.31 6.34
N LEU A 13 0.09 3.79 5.10
CA LEU A 13 -0.90 4.28 4.15
C LEU A 13 -2.31 4.03 4.69
N LYS A 14 -3.10 5.11 4.72
CA LYS A 14 -4.51 5.09 5.11
C LYS A 14 -5.33 5.77 4.03
N ALA A 15 -6.41 5.11 3.62
CA ALA A 15 -7.39 5.64 2.68
C ALA A 15 -8.78 5.29 3.21
N TYR A 16 -9.46 6.28 3.79
CA TYR A 16 -10.75 6.13 4.41
C TYR A 16 -11.80 6.96 3.65
N PHE A 17 -12.98 6.37 3.46
CA PHE A 17 -14.13 7.00 2.84
C PHE A 17 -15.21 7.22 3.90
N TYR A 18 -15.76 8.43 3.93
CA TYR A 18 -16.83 8.80 4.84
C TYR A 18 -18.16 8.72 4.11
N LEU A 19 -19.01 7.80 4.55
CA LEU A 19 -20.34 7.54 4.01
C LEU A 19 -21.38 7.85 5.08
N ASP A 20 -22.64 8.01 4.69
CA ASP A 20 -23.74 8.23 5.64
C ASP A 20 -23.88 7.07 6.65
N GLU A 21 -23.45 5.87 6.23
CA GLU A 21 -23.49 4.62 6.99
C GLU A 21 -22.30 4.45 7.95
N GLY A 22 -21.26 5.28 7.81
CA GLY A 22 -20.05 5.22 8.61
C GLY A 22 -18.76 5.42 7.80
N VAL A 23 -17.62 5.04 8.39
CA VAL A 23 -16.30 5.18 7.76
C VAL A 23 -15.85 3.85 7.17
N LEU A 24 -15.73 3.78 5.84
CA LEU A 24 -15.13 2.67 5.12
C LEU A 24 -13.60 2.84 5.07
N LYS A 25 -12.88 1.95 5.74
CA LYS A 25 -11.41 1.94 5.74
C LYS A 25 -10.87 1.08 4.60
N ALA A 26 -10.82 1.61 3.39
CA ALA A 26 -10.34 0.87 2.21
C ALA A 26 -8.85 0.48 2.30
N VAL A 27 -8.03 1.32 2.94
CA VAL A 27 -6.64 0.97 3.30
C VAL A 27 -6.40 1.42 4.74
N ASP A 28 -5.93 0.53 5.62
CA ASP A 28 -5.69 0.83 7.04
C ASP A 28 -4.28 0.46 7.48
N GLY A 29 -3.35 1.42 7.40
CA GLY A 29 -2.00 1.31 7.98
C GLY A 29 -1.05 0.41 7.21
N VAL A 30 -1.19 0.34 5.89
CA VAL A 30 -0.38 -0.54 5.05
C VAL A 30 1.02 0.08 4.82
N SER A 31 2.07 -0.72 5.08
CA SER A 31 3.46 -0.32 4.80
C SER A 31 4.15 -1.36 3.92
N PHE A 32 4.79 -0.91 2.83
CA PHE A 32 5.53 -1.79 1.93
C PHE A 32 6.62 -1.05 1.15
N LYS A 33 7.54 -1.82 0.56
CA LYS A 33 8.65 -1.32 -0.24
C LYS A 33 8.69 -2.02 -1.59
N VAL A 34 8.86 -1.25 -2.66
CA VAL A 34 9.15 -1.79 -4.00
C VAL A 34 10.60 -1.50 -4.30
N ARG A 35 11.41 -2.55 -4.43
CA ARG A 35 12.83 -2.43 -4.76
C ARG A 35 13.02 -2.17 -6.26
N LYS A 36 14.10 -1.48 -6.61
CA LYS A 36 14.48 -1.27 -8.02
C LYS A 36 14.61 -2.63 -8.75
N GLU A 37 14.14 -2.70 -9.99
CA GLU A 37 14.17 -3.90 -10.84
C GLU A 37 13.35 -5.09 -10.30
N LYS A 38 12.40 -4.87 -9.39
CA LYS A 38 11.49 -5.91 -8.86
C LYS A 38 10.04 -5.61 -9.22
N VAL A 39 9.24 -6.68 -9.25
CA VAL A 39 7.79 -6.63 -9.47
C VAL A 39 7.09 -6.93 -8.14
N LEU A 40 6.11 -6.10 -7.78
CA LEU A 40 5.21 -6.34 -6.65
C LEU A 40 3.83 -6.72 -7.22
N GLY A 41 3.29 -7.86 -6.81
CA GLY A 41 1.90 -8.24 -7.10
C GLY A 41 1.00 -7.93 -5.92
N LEU A 42 -0.11 -7.24 -6.18
CA LEU A 42 -1.19 -7.04 -5.20
C LEU A 42 -2.37 -7.93 -5.61
N VAL A 43 -2.89 -8.70 -4.66
CA VAL A 43 -4.02 -9.62 -4.87
C VAL A 43 -5.00 -9.48 -3.71
N GLY A 44 -6.29 -9.68 -3.99
CA GLY A 44 -7.36 -9.60 -3.00
C GLY A 44 -8.68 -10.06 -3.59
N GLU A 45 -9.63 -10.39 -2.71
CA GLU A 45 -11.04 -10.53 -3.08
C GLU A 45 -11.62 -9.16 -3.46
N SER A 46 -12.77 -9.15 -4.12
CA SER A 46 -13.53 -7.92 -4.35
C SER A 46 -13.90 -7.27 -3.01
N GLY A 47 -13.44 -6.04 -2.80
CA GLY A 47 -13.71 -5.25 -1.59
C GLY A 47 -12.66 -4.17 -1.40
#